data_AF-A0A7I9Z0K8-F1
#
_entry.id   AF-A0A7I9Z0K8-F1
#
_cell.length_a   1.000
_cell.length_b   1.000
_cell.length_c   1.000
_cell.angle_alpha   90.00
_cell.angle_beta   90.00
_cell.angle_gamma   90.00
#
_symmetry.space_group_name_H-M   'P 1'
#
loop_
_entity.id
_entity.type
_entity.pdbx_description
1 polymer ?
#
loop_
_entity_poly.entity_id
_entity_poly.type
_entity_poly.pdbx_seq_one_letter_code
_entity_poly.pdbx_strand_id
1 'polypeptide(L)'
;MYDEQRQTRAAVGPFEPHFAARDRDRSLNHLSTIADLRAFRRTAAHAGGRIGVNLLYERRGVPGRIVTVAASTAETHTGGTAMTSVANPIPPQDFSGIVGHRFIYTYANGWQYEMYVKNATTIDYRIHSGHVGGRWVKGQEVNLVQLDDDSFKISWTEPTGTCVAVNVLPSKRRIHGVIFFPQWIRVHGERTVCYQNEHLDEMRAYRDQGPTYPIYEVPEFAYITLFEYVGTDDESVIDTGPDRLPPGWSDRTN
;
A
#
# COMPACT_ATOMS: atom_id res chain seq x y z
N MET A 1 -17.87 -28.93 54.49
CA MET A 1 -18.74 -29.91 53.81
C MET A 1 -18.48 -29.74 52.32
N TYR A 2 -17.52 -30.51 51.80
CA TYR A 2 -17.73 -31.64 50.87
C TYR A 2 -18.24 -31.14 49.50
N ASP A 3 -17.61 -31.35 48.36
CA ASP A 3 -16.73 -32.47 47.99
C ASP A 3 -15.80 -32.13 46.81
N GLU A 4 -14.69 -32.86 46.76
CA GLU A 4 -13.71 -32.93 45.69
C GLU A 4 -14.29 -33.58 44.42
N GLN A 5 -13.70 -33.30 43.26
CA GLN A 5 -13.34 -34.38 42.33
C GLN A 5 -12.19 -33.96 41.40
N ARG A 6 -11.00 -34.50 41.73
CA ARG A 6 -9.87 -34.72 40.84
C ARG A 6 -10.14 -35.93 39.95
N GLN A 7 -9.74 -35.86 38.69
CA GLN A 7 -9.28 -36.97 37.82
C GLN A 7 -8.90 -36.35 36.45
N THR A 8 -7.84 -36.67 35.72
CA THR A 8 -6.61 -37.45 35.91
C THR A 8 -5.68 -37.06 34.74
N ARG A 9 -4.39 -36.91 35.00
CA ARG A 9 -3.33 -36.83 33.96
C ARG A 9 -3.21 -38.19 33.25
N ALA A 10 -3.12 -38.18 31.93
CA ALA A 10 -2.45 -39.22 31.17
C ALA A 10 -1.48 -38.55 30.19
N ALA A 11 -0.20 -38.83 30.38
CA ALA A 11 0.89 -38.45 29.49
C ALA A 11 1.01 -39.49 28.37
N VAL A 12 1.21 -39.04 27.13
CA VAL A 12 1.80 -39.86 26.06
C VAL A 12 2.87 -39.00 25.40
N GLY A 13 4.10 -39.53 25.42
CA GLY A 13 5.31 -38.94 24.88
C GLY A 13 5.44 -39.09 23.35
N PRO A 14 6.59 -38.73 22.79
CA PRO A 14 6.72 -38.10 21.47
C PRO A 14 6.78 -39.09 20.32
N PHE A 15 6.28 -38.67 19.15
CA PHE A 15 6.40 -39.40 17.89
C PHE A 15 7.13 -38.51 16.88
N GLU A 16 8.34 -38.91 16.50
CA GLU A 16 9.10 -38.56 15.29
C GLU A 16 10.38 -39.42 15.29
N PRO A 17 11.10 -39.61 14.18
CA PRO A 17 10.70 -39.70 12.76
C PRO A 17 11.40 -40.90 12.06
N HIS A 18 11.03 -41.30 10.83
CA HIS A 18 11.97 -41.99 9.93
C HIS A 18 11.52 -42.07 8.46
N PHE A 19 12.56 -42.03 7.60
CA PHE A 19 12.68 -42.23 6.14
C PHE A 19 12.43 -41.00 5.25
N ALA A 20 13.27 -40.66 4.28
CA ALA A 20 14.67 -40.93 3.95
C ALA A 20 15.01 -40.04 2.74
N ALA A 21 16.26 -39.58 2.67
CA ALA A 21 16.83 -38.88 1.53
C ALA A 21 16.87 -39.77 0.26
N ARG A 22 16.57 -39.18 -0.91
CA ARG A 22 17.22 -39.53 -2.18
C ARG A 22 17.49 -38.27 -3.00
N ASP A 23 18.75 -38.19 -3.39
CA ASP A 23 19.42 -37.16 -4.16
C ASP A 23 19.52 -37.60 -5.64
N ARG A 24 19.83 -36.63 -6.53
CA ARG A 24 20.19 -36.73 -7.96
C ARG A 24 19.04 -36.79 -8.99
N ASP A 25 18.83 -35.67 -9.69
CA ASP A 25 19.31 -35.52 -11.08
C ASP A 25 19.35 -34.04 -11.51
N ARG A 26 20.57 -33.50 -11.63
CA ARG A 26 20.89 -32.18 -12.20
C ARG A 26 21.72 -32.48 -13.44
N SER A 27 21.12 -32.40 -14.63
CA SER A 27 21.80 -31.90 -15.84
C SER A 27 20.86 -31.95 -17.06
N LEU A 28 21.14 -31.07 -18.04
CA LEU A 28 20.66 -31.08 -19.42
C LEU A 28 19.29 -30.43 -19.68
N ASN A 29 19.30 -29.11 -19.88
CA ASN A 29 18.76 -28.44 -21.08
C ASN A 29 18.89 -26.91 -20.94
N HIS A 30 20.09 -26.37 -21.16
CA HIS A 30 20.33 -24.91 -21.11
C HIS A 30 21.17 -24.37 -22.28
N LEU A 31 21.42 -25.16 -23.33
CA LEU A 31 22.38 -24.79 -24.38
C LEU A 31 21.76 -24.37 -25.73
N SER A 32 20.46 -24.59 -25.97
CA SER A 32 19.83 -24.17 -27.25
C SER A 32 19.36 -22.71 -27.27
N THR A 33 19.09 -22.09 -26.11
CA THR A 33 18.56 -20.71 -26.04
C THR A 33 19.64 -19.63 -26.08
N ILE A 34 20.89 -19.96 -25.72
CA ILE A 34 21.98 -18.97 -25.59
C ILE A 34 22.59 -18.60 -26.94
N ALA A 35 22.56 -19.49 -27.94
CA ALA A 35 23.09 -19.22 -29.27
C ALA A 35 22.27 -18.16 -30.02
N ASP A 36 20.93 -18.23 -29.94
CA ASP A 36 20.03 -17.27 -30.61
C ASP A 36 20.07 -15.87 -29.98
N LEU A 37 20.25 -15.78 -28.66
CA LEU A 37 20.40 -14.50 -27.95
C LEU A 37 21.68 -13.74 -28.34
N ARG A 38 22.75 -14.44 -28.75
CA ARG A 38 24.00 -13.81 -29.19
C ARG A 38 23.95 -13.31 -30.63
N ALA A 39 23.14 -13.94 -31.49
CA ALA A 39 22.93 -13.46 -32.85
C ALA A 39 22.06 -12.19 -32.86
N PHE A 40 21.00 -12.15 -32.05
CA PHE A 40 20.08 -11.00 -32.00
C PHE A 40 20.69 -9.75 -31.34
N ARG A 41 21.56 -9.94 -30.33
CA ARG A 41 22.26 -8.82 -29.67
C ARG A 41 23.30 -8.12 -30.56
N ARG A 42 23.81 -8.76 -31.62
CA ARG A 42 24.73 -8.10 -32.56
C ARG A 42 24.01 -7.12 -33.48
N THR A 43 22.75 -7.36 -33.80
CA THR A 43 21.96 -6.48 -34.68
C THR A 43 21.45 -5.23 -33.94
N ALA A 44 21.18 -5.33 -32.63
CA ALA A 44 20.69 -4.21 -31.82
C ALA A 44 21.78 -3.19 -31.41
N ALA A 45 23.07 -3.52 -31.53
CA ALA A 45 24.16 -2.61 -31.16
C ALA A 45 24.44 -1.48 -32.17
N HIS A 46 23.77 -1.46 -33.32
CA HIS A 46 23.87 -0.39 -34.31
C HIS A 46 22.75 0.67 -34.26
N ALA A 47 21.79 0.53 -33.35
CA ALA A 47 20.75 1.53 -33.10
C ALA A 47 20.65 1.78 -31.59
N GLY A 48 21.26 2.85 -31.10
CA GLY A 48 21.52 3.11 -29.69
C GLY A 48 20.28 3.32 -28.79
N GLY A 49 19.53 2.26 -28.50
CA GLY A 49 18.43 2.24 -27.52
C GLY A 49 18.40 0.97 -26.67
N ARG A 50 18.11 1.09 -25.37
CA ARG A 50 17.93 -0.05 -24.45
C ARG A 50 16.54 -0.67 -24.68
N ILE A 51 16.50 -1.87 -25.26
CA ILE A 51 15.27 -2.65 -25.49
C ILE A 51 15.07 -3.63 -24.32
N GLY A 52 13.96 -3.51 -23.59
CA GLY A 52 13.49 -4.54 -22.65
C GLY A 52 12.72 -5.62 -23.40
N VAL A 53 13.10 -6.89 -23.22
CA VAL A 53 12.43 -8.04 -23.86
C VAL A 53 11.58 -8.76 -22.82
N ASN A 54 10.25 -8.73 -22.97
CA ASN A 54 9.34 -9.60 -22.23
C ASN A 54 9.10 -10.87 -23.06
N LEU A 55 9.55 -12.02 -22.56
CA LEU A 55 9.26 -13.33 -23.14
C LEU A 55 7.94 -13.85 -22.57
N LEU A 56 6.86 -13.76 -23.35
CA LEU A 56 5.62 -14.50 -23.08
C LEU A 56 5.80 -15.95 -23.54
N TYR A 57 5.58 -16.90 -22.63
CA TYR A 57 5.64 -18.33 -22.93
C TYR A 57 4.28 -18.78 -23.49
N GLU A 58 4.25 -19.27 -24.73
CA GLU A 58 3.03 -19.75 -25.36
C GLU A 58 2.84 -21.27 -25.13
N ARG A 59 1.62 -21.67 -24.79
CA ARG A 59 1.21 -23.08 -24.57
C ARG A 59 1.09 -23.76 -25.95
N ARG A 60 1.80 -24.88 -26.14
CA ARG A 60 1.82 -25.66 -27.40
C ARG A 60 0.42 -25.96 -27.94
N GLY A 61 0.18 -25.72 -29.24
CA GLY A 61 -0.86 -26.46 -29.97
C GLY A 61 -1.59 -25.82 -31.16
N VAL A 62 -1.27 -24.61 -31.63
CA VAL A 62 -1.99 -24.00 -32.78
C VAL A 62 -1.00 -23.35 -33.75
N PRO A 63 -1.04 -23.64 -35.07
CA PRO A 63 -0.16 -22.98 -36.03
C PRO A 63 -0.74 -21.62 -36.45
N GLY A 64 -0.08 -20.52 -36.09
CA GLY A 64 -0.51 -19.16 -36.44
C GLY A 64 0.64 -18.16 -36.54
N ARG A 65 0.70 -17.48 -37.69
CA ARG A 65 1.55 -16.34 -38.12
C ARG A 65 2.39 -15.60 -37.07
N ILE A 66 3.67 -15.40 -37.40
CA ILE A 66 4.57 -14.41 -36.79
C ILE A 66 4.00 -13.00 -37.05
N VAL A 67 3.63 -12.28 -35.99
CA VAL A 67 3.28 -10.86 -36.04
C VAL A 67 4.47 -10.07 -35.48
N THR A 68 5.13 -9.29 -36.33
CA THR A 68 6.17 -8.34 -35.91
C THR A 68 5.50 -7.16 -35.19
N VAL A 69 5.69 -7.05 -33.87
CA VAL A 69 5.26 -5.88 -33.10
C VAL A 69 6.40 -4.86 -33.08
N ALA A 70 6.15 -3.67 -33.64
CA ALA A 70 7.07 -2.55 -33.56
C ALA A 70 7.17 -2.04 -32.12
N ALA A 71 8.39 -1.73 -31.66
CA ALA A 71 8.65 -1.21 -30.33
C ALA A 71 8.07 0.20 -30.17
N SER A 72 7.12 0.36 -29.25
CA SER A 72 6.64 1.66 -28.77
C SER A 72 7.49 2.11 -27.57
N THR A 73 7.93 3.37 -27.60
CA THR A 73 8.74 4.00 -26.55
C THR A 73 7.91 4.36 -25.32
N ALA A 74 8.41 3.97 -24.14
CA ALA A 74 8.13 4.47 -22.79
C ALA A 74 6.74 5.10 -22.54
N GLU A 75 5.82 4.31 -22.00
CA GLU A 75 4.59 4.82 -21.38
C GLU A 75 4.83 5.08 -19.88
N THR A 76 4.61 6.34 -19.49
CA THR A 76 4.40 6.79 -18.12
C THR A 76 3.24 6.00 -17.52
N HIS A 77 3.41 5.49 -16.29
CA HIS A 77 2.43 4.66 -15.60
C HIS A 77 1.10 5.41 -15.43
N THR A 78 0.17 5.18 -16.35
CA THR A 78 -1.18 5.72 -16.31
C THR A 78 -2.06 4.60 -15.76
N GLY A 79 -2.69 4.82 -14.60
CA GLY A 79 -3.65 3.88 -14.03
C GLY A 79 -4.68 3.46 -15.09
N GLY A 80 -4.94 2.15 -15.20
CA GLY A 80 -5.67 1.56 -16.32
C GLY A 80 -6.98 2.27 -16.62
N THR A 81 -7.03 2.96 -17.75
CA THR A 81 -8.26 3.54 -18.30
C THR A 81 -9.07 2.44 -18.95
N ALA A 82 -10.00 1.86 -18.20
CA ALA A 82 -11.03 1.01 -18.78
C ALA A 82 -11.85 1.83 -19.80
N MET A 83 -11.96 1.36 -21.05
CA MET A 83 -12.79 1.96 -22.09
C MET A 83 -14.26 1.93 -21.66
N THR A 84 -14.82 3.08 -21.26
CA THR A 84 -16.21 3.19 -20.81
C THR A 84 -17.14 3.46 -21.99
N SER A 85 -18.25 2.72 -22.12
CA SER A 85 -19.28 2.94 -23.14
C SER A 85 -20.29 4.05 -22.79
N VAL A 86 -20.06 4.78 -21.69
CA VAL A 86 -20.99 5.77 -21.14
C VAL A 86 -20.55 7.17 -21.55
N ALA A 87 -21.51 8.01 -21.99
CA ALA A 87 -21.23 9.35 -22.52
C ALA A 87 -20.61 10.32 -21.49
N ASN A 88 -20.83 10.09 -20.19
CA ASN A 88 -20.28 10.89 -19.08
C ASN A 88 -19.89 9.96 -17.91
N PRO A 89 -18.78 9.23 -18.00
CA PRO A 89 -18.43 8.20 -17.01
C PRO A 89 -17.93 8.79 -15.69
N ILE A 90 -17.47 10.04 -15.69
CA ILE A 90 -16.86 10.72 -14.55
C ILE A 90 -17.53 12.11 -14.43
N PRO A 91 -18.15 12.46 -13.29
CA PRO A 91 -18.69 13.80 -13.08
C PRO A 91 -17.56 14.84 -12.99
N PRO A 92 -17.83 16.14 -13.23
CA PRO A 92 -16.88 17.20 -12.96
C PRO A 92 -16.31 17.07 -11.53
N GLN A 93 -15.02 17.37 -11.37
CA GLN A 93 -14.32 17.26 -10.11
C GLN A 93 -13.86 18.65 -9.67
N ASP A 94 -14.13 19.01 -8.42
CA ASP A 94 -13.58 20.18 -7.75
C ASP A 94 -12.97 19.74 -6.41
N PHE A 95 -11.67 19.97 -6.24
CA PHE A 95 -10.94 19.58 -5.03
C PHE A 95 -10.62 20.76 -4.10
N SER A 96 -11.10 21.97 -4.42
CA SER A 96 -10.83 23.18 -3.64
C SER A 96 -11.27 23.07 -2.17
N GLY A 97 -12.29 22.25 -1.89
CA GLY A 97 -12.77 21.98 -0.53
C GLY A 97 -11.88 21.09 0.33
N ILE A 98 -10.80 20.50 -0.21
CA ILE A 98 -9.92 19.60 0.55
C ILE A 98 -8.43 19.72 0.23
N VAL A 99 -8.06 20.01 -1.02
CA VAL A 99 -6.66 20.21 -1.40
C VAL A 99 -6.08 21.42 -0.66
N GLY A 100 -4.86 21.27 -0.18
CA GLY A 100 -4.15 22.25 0.63
C GLY A 100 -4.62 22.31 2.08
N HIS A 101 -5.52 21.44 2.53
CA HIS A 101 -5.96 21.39 3.92
C HIS A 101 -5.15 20.38 4.74
N ARG A 102 -4.78 20.81 5.96
CA ARG A 102 -4.31 19.94 7.04
C ARG A 102 -5.45 19.72 8.02
N PHE A 103 -5.59 18.49 8.50
CA PHE A 103 -6.56 18.16 9.53
C PHE A 103 -6.07 17.11 10.51
N ILE A 104 -6.54 17.26 11.75
CA ILE A 104 -6.33 16.31 12.86
C ILE A 104 -7.69 15.72 13.20
N TYR A 105 -7.71 14.41 13.41
CA TYR A 105 -8.95 13.68 13.65
C TYR A 105 -8.70 12.50 14.56
N THR A 106 -9.74 12.16 15.33
CA THR A 106 -9.72 11.05 16.27
C THR A 106 -10.81 10.07 15.88
N TYR A 107 -10.41 8.83 15.59
CA TYR A 107 -11.33 7.71 15.35
C TYR A 107 -12.13 7.35 16.60
N ALA A 108 -13.28 6.71 16.42
CA ALA A 108 -14.14 6.27 17.52
C ALA A 108 -13.44 5.28 18.46
N ASN A 109 -12.46 4.53 17.96
CA ASN A 109 -11.59 3.66 18.74
C ASN A 109 -10.44 4.40 19.48
N GLY A 110 -10.41 5.73 19.43
CA GLY A 110 -9.46 6.60 20.12
C GLY A 110 -8.14 6.85 19.38
N TRP A 111 -7.93 6.27 18.18
CA TRP A 111 -6.70 6.52 17.43
C TRP A 111 -6.70 7.91 16.82
N GLN A 112 -5.61 8.65 17.02
CA GLN A 112 -5.49 10.03 16.56
C GLN A 112 -4.50 10.16 15.42
N TYR A 113 -4.95 10.77 14.34
CA TYR A 113 -4.24 10.89 13.07
C TYR A 113 -4.26 12.33 12.59
N GLU A 114 -3.28 12.67 11.75
CA GLU A 114 -3.14 13.94 11.07
C GLU A 114 -2.87 13.68 9.59
N MET A 115 -3.57 14.37 8.71
CA MET A 115 -3.41 14.27 7.26
C MET A 115 -3.31 15.67 6.67
N TYR A 116 -2.41 15.82 5.71
CA TYR A 116 -2.29 16.99 4.86
C TYR A 116 -2.51 16.56 3.41
N VAL A 117 -3.59 17.05 2.81
CA VAL A 117 -3.88 16.80 1.39
C VAL A 117 -3.07 17.77 0.56
N LYS A 118 -1.81 17.42 0.33
CA LYS A 118 -0.78 18.29 -0.24
C LYS A 118 -1.19 18.84 -1.61
N ASN A 119 -1.68 17.98 -2.47
CA ASN A 119 -2.19 18.32 -3.80
C ASN A 119 -3.19 17.24 -4.27
N ALA A 120 -3.62 17.30 -5.53
CA ALA A 120 -4.65 16.43 -6.07
C ALA A 120 -4.26 14.94 -6.12
N THR A 121 -2.97 14.60 -6.02
CA THR A 121 -2.48 13.22 -6.16
C THR A 121 -1.65 12.75 -4.97
N THR A 122 -1.43 13.61 -3.96
CA THR A 122 -0.44 13.36 -2.92
C THR A 122 -0.94 13.80 -1.55
N ILE A 123 -0.71 12.96 -0.55
CA ILE A 123 -0.88 13.31 0.86
C ILE A 123 0.44 13.15 1.63
N ASP A 124 0.57 13.92 2.69
CA ASP A 124 1.45 13.60 3.81
C ASP A 124 0.57 13.23 5.01
N TYR A 125 1.01 12.32 5.88
CA TYR A 125 0.27 11.96 7.08
C TYR A 125 1.17 11.62 8.26
N ARG A 126 0.62 11.77 9.46
CA ARG A 126 1.29 11.49 10.73
C ARG A 126 0.31 10.86 11.71
N ILE A 127 0.78 9.85 12.44
CA ILE A 127 -0.05 9.07 13.37
C ILE A 127 0.38 9.41 14.80
N HIS A 128 -0.50 10.08 15.54
CA HIS A 128 -0.21 10.56 16.90
C HIS A 128 -0.35 9.45 17.95
N SER A 129 -1.36 8.59 17.79
CA SER A 129 -1.65 7.52 18.75
C SER A 129 -2.34 6.32 18.09
N GLY A 130 -2.48 5.23 18.85
CA GLY A 130 -3.12 3.99 18.38
C GLY A 130 -2.11 2.91 18.00
N HIS A 131 -2.57 1.90 17.26
CA HIS A 131 -1.80 0.68 16.95
C HIS A 131 -0.43 0.93 16.31
N VAL A 132 -0.31 2.00 15.54
CA VAL A 132 0.91 2.41 14.83
C VAL A 132 1.30 3.87 15.14
N GLY A 133 0.97 4.35 16.35
CA GLY A 133 1.35 5.67 16.82
C GLY A 133 2.86 5.91 16.76
N GLY A 134 3.28 7.06 16.23
CA GLY A 134 4.69 7.37 15.95
C GLY A 134 5.06 7.32 14.46
N ARG A 135 4.30 6.57 13.65
CA ARG A 135 4.52 6.47 12.20
C ARG A 135 4.15 7.77 11.49
N TRP A 136 4.94 8.14 10.48
CA TRP A 136 4.62 9.26 9.60
C TRP A 136 5.21 9.07 8.21
N VAL A 137 4.58 9.68 7.21
CA VAL A 137 4.84 9.46 5.78
C VAL A 137 4.68 10.77 5.02
N LYS A 138 5.60 11.02 4.09
CA LYS A 138 5.50 12.12 3.13
C LYS A 138 5.39 11.58 1.71
N GLY A 139 4.74 12.33 0.81
CA GLY A 139 4.71 12.01 -0.60
C GLY A 139 3.96 10.72 -0.93
N GLN A 140 2.96 10.34 -0.15
CA GLN A 140 2.13 9.18 -0.45
C GLN A 140 1.22 9.52 -1.63
N GLU A 141 1.38 8.81 -2.75
CA GLU A 141 0.47 8.92 -3.88
C GLU A 141 -0.91 8.37 -3.52
N VAL A 142 -1.96 9.08 -3.95
CA VAL A 142 -3.36 8.74 -3.67
C VAL A 142 -4.22 8.90 -4.91
N ASN A 143 -5.35 8.20 -4.91
CA ASN A 143 -6.51 8.54 -5.72
C ASN A 143 -7.44 9.42 -4.89
N LEU A 144 -7.62 10.67 -5.33
CA LEU A 144 -8.59 11.62 -4.78
C LEU A 144 -9.74 11.79 -5.77
N VAL A 145 -10.97 11.69 -5.26
CA VAL A 145 -12.19 12.00 -6.01
C VAL A 145 -13.18 12.78 -5.13
N GLN A 146 -14.00 13.59 -5.77
CA GLN A 146 -15.17 14.24 -5.18
C GLN A 146 -16.40 13.40 -5.51
N LEU A 147 -17.10 12.95 -4.46
CA LEU A 147 -18.33 12.15 -4.56
C LEU A 147 -19.59 13.02 -4.46
N ASP A 148 -19.50 14.13 -3.73
CA ASP A 148 -20.55 15.13 -3.50
C ASP A 148 -19.89 16.46 -3.08
N ASP A 149 -20.66 17.54 -2.97
CA ASP A 149 -20.15 18.90 -2.68
C ASP A 149 -19.25 18.95 -1.42
N ASP A 150 -19.65 18.23 -0.35
CA ASP A 150 -18.91 18.10 0.92
C ASP A 150 -18.47 16.65 1.17
N SER A 151 -18.17 15.88 0.13
CA SER A 151 -17.73 14.48 0.28
C SER A 151 -16.58 14.14 -0.65
N PHE A 152 -15.40 14.00 -0.08
CA PHE A 152 -14.19 13.62 -0.78
C PHE A 152 -13.79 12.20 -0.39
N LYS A 153 -13.28 11.43 -1.34
CA LYS A 153 -12.71 10.11 -1.09
C LYS A 153 -11.24 10.11 -1.47
N ILE A 154 -10.40 9.67 -0.53
CA ILE A 154 -8.96 9.50 -0.69
C ILE A 154 -8.66 8.02 -0.50
N SER A 155 -7.96 7.41 -1.44
CA SER A 155 -7.60 5.99 -1.35
C SER A 155 -6.19 5.72 -1.86
N TRP A 156 -5.49 4.79 -1.22
CA TRP A 156 -4.12 4.43 -1.57
C TRP A 156 -3.75 3.03 -1.10
N THR A 157 -2.60 2.57 -1.60
CA THR A 157 -1.92 1.37 -1.13
C THR A 157 -0.50 1.72 -0.71
N GLU A 158 -0.03 1.09 0.35
CA GLU A 158 1.27 1.40 0.96
C GLU A 158 2.35 0.37 0.61
N PRO A 159 3.63 0.73 0.72
CA PRO A 159 4.75 -0.22 0.61
C PRO A 159 4.62 -1.44 1.55
N THR A 160 3.94 -1.26 2.68
CA THR A 160 3.66 -2.29 3.69
C THR A 160 2.64 -3.34 3.22
N GLY A 161 1.92 -3.08 2.14
CA GLY A 161 0.76 -3.86 1.70
C GLY A 161 -0.57 -3.41 2.35
N THR A 162 -0.55 -2.38 3.20
CA THR A 162 -1.78 -1.76 3.72
C THR A 162 -2.54 -1.07 2.60
N CYS A 163 -3.85 -1.28 2.53
CA CYS A 163 -4.73 -0.50 1.69
C CYS A 163 -5.58 0.42 2.57
N VAL A 164 -5.88 1.62 2.09
CA VAL A 164 -6.66 2.60 2.84
C VAL A 164 -7.68 3.26 1.92
N ALA A 165 -8.90 3.43 2.42
CA ALA A 165 -9.94 4.23 1.80
C ALA A 165 -10.60 5.11 2.86
N VAL A 166 -10.58 6.43 2.64
CA VAL A 166 -11.09 7.42 3.59
C VAL A 166 -12.07 8.33 2.88
N ASN A 167 -13.24 8.50 3.47
CA ASN A 167 -14.20 9.52 3.10
C ASN A 167 -14.08 10.69 4.09
N VAL A 168 -13.89 11.89 3.58
CA VAL A 168 -13.75 13.12 4.35
C VAL A 168 -14.93 14.03 4.01
N LEU A 169 -15.66 14.46 5.04
CA LEU A 169 -16.76 15.42 4.95
C LEU A 169 -16.40 16.65 5.80
N PRO A 170 -15.67 17.63 5.22
CA PRO A 170 -15.08 18.75 5.96
C PRO A 170 -16.11 19.56 6.77
N SER A 171 -17.22 19.96 6.16
CA SER A 171 -18.22 20.83 6.79
C SER A 171 -18.93 20.13 7.95
N LYS A 172 -18.98 18.80 7.92
CA LYS A 172 -19.55 17.97 8.99
C LYS A 172 -18.54 17.53 10.05
N ARG A 173 -17.27 17.93 9.93
CA ARG A 173 -16.15 17.49 10.79
C ARG A 173 -16.10 15.97 10.93
N ARG A 174 -16.36 15.26 9.83
CA ARG A 174 -16.56 13.81 9.86
C ARG A 174 -15.64 13.12 8.87
N ILE A 175 -15.06 12.02 9.34
CA ILE A 175 -14.34 11.07 8.52
C ILE A 175 -14.95 9.69 8.71
N HIS A 176 -14.95 8.88 7.66
CA HIS A 176 -15.05 7.43 7.79
C HIS A 176 -13.90 6.80 7.04
N GLY A 177 -13.00 6.14 7.77
CA GLY A 177 -11.83 5.48 7.23
C GLY A 177 -11.97 3.97 7.32
N VAL A 178 -11.52 3.26 6.29
CA VAL A 178 -11.29 1.82 6.35
C VAL A 178 -9.84 1.55 6.05
N ILE A 179 -9.16 0.95 7.01
CA ILE A 179 -7.77 0.50 6.86
C ILE A 179 -7.77 -1.03 6.77
N PHE A 180 -7.13 -1.55 5.73
CA PHE A 180 -6.98 -2.97 5.46
C PHE A 180 -5.53 -3.35 5.76
N PHE A 181 -5.27 -3.76 7.01
CA PHE A 181 -3.93 -4.16 7.42
C PHE A 181 -3.65 -5.61 7.00
N PRO A 182 -2.49 -5.89 6.37
CA PRO A 182 -1.93 -7.23 6.33
C PRO A 182 -1.80 -7.81 7.74
N GLN A 183 -1.99 -9.13 7.87
CA GLN A 183 -1.93 -9.81 9.17
C GLN A 183 -0.62 -9.55 9.93
N TRP A 184 0.50 -9.42 9.23
CA TRP A 184 1.79 -9.12 9.86
C TRP A 184 1.79 -7.77 10.59
N ILE A 185 1.07 -6.76 10.09
CA ILE A 185 0.97 -5.44 10.76
C ILE A 185 0.06 -5.53 11.97
N ARG A 186 -1.01 -6.33 11.93
CA ARG A 186 -1.86 -6.56 13.11
C ARG A 186 -1.03 -7.11 14.28
N VAL A 187 -0.08 -8.00 14.00
CA VAL A 187 0.75 -8.65 15.02
C VAL A 187 2.00 -7.84 15.36
N HIS A 188 2.60 -7.18 14.37
CA HIS A 188 3.89 -6.48 14.46
C HIS A 188 3.80 -5.03 13.98
N GLY A 189 2.80 -4.30 14.48
CA GLY A 189 2.54 -2.91 14.10
C GLY A 189 3.73 -1.98 14.39
N GLU A 190 4.47 -2.28 15.45
CA GLU A 190 5.67 -1.55 15.88
C GLU A 190 6.73 -1.44 14.78
N ARG A 191 6.81 -2.42 13.87
CA ARG A 191 7.77 -2.40 12.76
C ARG A 191 7.49 -1.29 11.76
N THR A 192 6.27 -0.76 11.73
CA THR A 192 5.87 0.33 10.82
C THR A 192 6.07 1.72 11.43
N VAL A 193 6.44 1.78 12.72
CA VAL A 193 6.59 3.02 13.49
C VAL A 193 7.94 3.64 13.21
N CYS A 194 8.00 4.39 12.11
CA CYS A 194 9.18 5.12 11.65
C CYS A 194 8.77 6.28 10.72
N TYR A 195 9.77 7.03 10.23
CA TYR A 195 9.60 7.81 9.01
C TYR A 195 9.67 6.86 7.80
N GLN A 196 8.52 6.47 7.23
CA GLN A 196 8.49 5.39 6.23
C GLN A 196 9.44 5.62 5.04
N ASN A 197 9.59 6.87 4.62
CA ASN A 197 10.35 7.22 3.42
C ASN A 197 11.81 6.78 3.48
N GLU A 198 12.40 6.66 4.67
CA GLU A 198 13.78 6.19 4.88
C GLU A 198 13.88 4.66 4.98
N HIS A 199 12.76 3.94 5.08
CA HIS A 199 12.69 2.49 5.33
C HIS A 199 11.82 1.74 4.30
N LEU A 200 11.68 2.27 3.08
CA LEU A 200 10.80 1.69 2.06
C LEU A 200 11.15 0.23 1.70
N ASP A 201 12.44 -0.10 1.63
CA ASP A 201 12.88 -1.45 1.32
C ASP A 201 12.59 -2.44 2.46
N GLU A 202 12.70 -1.99 3.71
CA GLU A 202 12.31 -2.78 4.88
C GLU A 202 10.79 -3.03 4.89
N MET A 203 9.98 -2.03 4.58
CA MET A 203 8.51 -2.19 4.52
C MET A 203 8.10 -3.22 3.47
N ARG A 204 8.75 -3.20 2.30
CA ARG A 204 8.53 -4.18 1.23
C ARG A 204 8.99 -5.58 1.65
N ALA A 205 10.15 -5.68 2.30
CA ALA A 205 10.67 -6.96 2.78
C ALA A 205 9.73 -7.58 3.84
N TYR A 206 9.22 -6.80 4.80
CA TYR A 206 8.24 -7.27 5.78
C TYR A 206 6.93 -7.71 5.11
N ARG A 207 6.44 -6.93 4.13
CA ARG A 207 5.27 -7.30 3.34
C ARG A 207 5.45 -8.63 2.63
N ASP A 208 6.58 -8.81 1.96
CA ASP A 208 6.87 -10.01 1.15
C ASP A 208 7.09 -11.25 2.03
N GLN A 209 7.59 -11.07 3.25
CA GLN A 209 7.68 -12.13 4.26
C GLN A 209 6.31 -12.51 4.83
N GLY A 210 5.41 -11.53 4.98
CA GLY A 210 4.06 -11.73 5.49
C GLY A 210 4.01 -12.16 6.97
N PRO A 211 2.91 -12.83 7.40
CA PRO A 211 1.76 -13.24 6.60
C PRO A 211 0.89 -12.04 6.15
N THR A 212 0.36 -12.10 4.93
CA THR A 212 -0.61 -11.09 4.44
C THR A 212 -2.01 -11.34 5.00
N TYR A 213 -2.43 -12.61 5.08
CA TYR A 213 -3.80 -13.00 5.41
C TYR A 213 -3.92 -13.66 6.79
N PRO A 214 -5.11 -13.62 7.42
CA PRO A 214 -6.30 -12.86 7.00
C PRO A 214 -6.09 -11.34 7.08
N ILE A 215 -6.79 -10.57 6.24
CA ILE A 215 -6.74 -9.11 6.33
C ILE A 215 -7.42 -8.67 7.63
N TYR A 216 -6.80 -7.73 8.33
CA TYR A 216 -7.36 -7.08 9.50
C TYR A 216 -7.98 -5.74 9.09
N GLU A 217 -9.31 -5.72 9.04
CA GLU A 217 -10.10 -4.57 8.64
C GLU A 217 -10.42 -3.68 9.85
N VAL A 218 -10.20 -2.37 9.71
CA VAL A 218 -10.53 -1.36 10.73
C VAL A 218 -11.43 -0.29 10.08
N PRO A 219 -12.76 -0.50 10.03
CA PRO A 219 -13.73 0.48 9.53
C PRO A 219 -14.23 1.35 10.67
N GLU A 220 -13.80 2.61 10.73
CA GLU A 220 -14.09 3.49 11.86
C GLU A 220 -14.52 4.88 11.40
N PHE A 221 -15.52 5.44 12.10
CA PHE A 221 -15.80 6.88 12.05
C PHE A 221 -14.74 7.64 12.84
N ALA A 222 -14.46 8.87 12.41
CA ALA A 222 -13.63 9.82 13.12
C ALA A 222 -14.26 11.22 13.15
N TYR A 223 -13.96 11.96 14.22
CA TYR A 223 -14.29 13.37 14.34
C TYR A 223 -13.06 14.22 14.02
N ILE A 224 -13.22 15.23 13.16
CA ILE A 224 -12.17 16.18 12.80
C ILE A 224 -12.10 17.28 13.85
N THR A 225 -11.02 17.32 14.63
CA THR A 225 -10.81 18.35 15.65
C THR A 225 -10.23 19.63 15.07
N LEU A 226 -9.31 19.52 14.11
CA LEU A 226 -8.68 20.64 13.41
C LEU A 226 -8.88 20.48 11.91
N PHE A 227 -9.23 21.56 11.22
CA PHE A 227 -9.32 21.60 9.76
C PHE A 227 -8.92 22.99 9.25
N GLU A 228 -7.75 23.11 8.65
CA GLU A 228 -7.19 24.41 8.26
C GLU A 228 -6.54 24.35 6.88
N TYR A 229 -6.69 25.43 6.12
CA TYR A 229 -6.00 25.60 4.85
C TYR A 229 -4.58 26.10 5.09
N VAL A 230 -3.60 25.33 4.64
CA VAL A 230 -2.16 25.61 4.78
C VAL A 230 -1.45 25.81 3.45
N GLY A 231 -2.21 25.86 2.34
CA GLY A 231 -1.66 25.94 0.99
C GLY A 231 -1.33 24.56 0.41
N THR A 232 -0.97 24.51 -0.86
CA THR A 232 -0.56 23.28 -1.54
C THR A 232 0.95 23.15 -1.57
N ASP A 233 1.46 21.92 -1.65
CA ASP A 233 2.88 21.62 -1.85
C ASP A 233 3.85 22.21 -0.80
N ASP A 234 3.32 22.66 0.35
CA ASP A 234 4.14 23.07 1.49
C ASP A 234 4.75 21.86 2.20
N GLU A 235 6.08 21.71 2.08
CA GLU A 235 6.82 20.60 2.66
C GLU A 235 7.03 20.70 4.18
N SER A 236 6.76 21.87 4.77
CA SER A 236 6.92 22.12 6.21
C SER A 236 5.72 21.67 7.05
N VAL A 237 4.57 21.37 6.42
CA VAL A 237 3.32 21.04 7.13
C VAL A 237 3.42 19.76 7.97
N ILE A 238 4.08 18.73 7.40
CA ILE A 238 4.45 17.47 8.06
C ILE A 238 5.92 17.22 7.72
N ASP A 239 6.82 17.61 8.61
CA ASP A 239 8.28 17.55 8.42
C ASP A 239 9.03 16.81 9.54
N THR A 240 8.31 16.35 10.56
CA THR A 240 8.88 15.69 11.73
C THR A 240 7.92 14.66 12.32
N GLY A 241 8.49 13.73 13.10
CA GLY A 241 7.73 12.72 13.84
C GLY A 241 6.89 13.33 14.97
N PRO A 242 5.81 12.64 15.40
CA PRO A 242 4.91 13.15 16.44
C PRO A 242 5.60 13.34 17.80
N ASP A 243 6.68 12.60 18.06
CA ASP A 243 7.53 12.69 19.25
C ASP A 243 8.28 14.02 19.38
N ARG A 244 8.45 14.75 18.27
CA ARG A 244 9.19 16.04 18.24
C ARG A 244 8.28 17.26 18.15
N LEU A 245 6.97 17.06 18.20
CA LEU A 245 6.02 18.17 18.16
C LEU A 245 5.88 18.83 19.53
N PRO A 246 5.49 20.12 19.58
CA PRO A 246 5.18 20.79 20.84
C PRO A 246 4.10 20.04 21.64
N PRO A 247 4.15 20.07 22.98
CA PRO A 247 3.07 19.53 23.81
C PRO A 247 1.71 20.12 23.42
N GLY A 248 0.67 19.27 23.37
CA GLY A 248 -0.68 19.67 22.97
C GLY A 248 -0.89 19.89 21.47
N TRP A 249 0.11 19.58 20.62
CA TRP A 249 -0.01 19.73 19.16
C TRP A 249 -1.24 19.05 18.58
N SER A 250 -1.50 17.81 18.99
CA SER A 250 -2.59 17.01 18.45
C SER A 250 -3.95 17.29 19.11
N ASP A 251 -3.97 18.13 20.16
CA ASP A 251 -5.20 18.58 20.84
C ASP A 251 -5.78 19.87 20.23
N ARG A 252 -5.15 20.42 19.18
CA ARG A 252 -5.59 21.64 18.52
C ARG A 252 -6.99 21.47 17.91
N THR A 253 -7.77 22.55 17.96
CA THR A 253 -9.13 22.62 17.44
C THR A 253 -9.43 23.93 16.72
N ASN A 254 -10.38 23.93 15.77
CA ASN A 254 -10.98 25.13 15.18
C ASN A 254 -12.38 24.85 14.61
#